data_AF-A0A1A8ELE0-F1
#
_entry.id   AF-A0A1A8ELE0-F1
#
_cell.length_a   1.000
_cell.length_b   1.000
_cell.length_c   1.000
_cell.angle_alpha   90.00
_cell.angle_beta   90.00
_cell.angle_gamma   90.00
#
_symmetry.space_group_name_H-M   'P 1'
#
loop_
_entity.id
_entity.type
_entity.pdbx_description
1 polymer ?
#
loop_
_entity_poly.entity_id
_entity_poly.type
_entity_poly.pdbx_seq_one_letter_code
_entity_poly.pdbx_strand_id
1 'polypeptide(L)'
;MVKIAFNAALAQKAQGKEVPAAAVKDPELASAPAGTEGSTGRCLLTLLGIAFILSGLIVGGACLYRYFTPKRLYHGAMQFSDMSTGAESQPYYLPQVEEEVEISDSMAVISVPPPRFRPGDPAYILHDFHRKMTAYLDLTLRTCFVIPLNTSVVLPPQDLIDLFSQLMSDSYRSYLVREDLVVTERISDLKPLGSYIRRLCVGKDTYRMERRANLPGGNIQKRSADDCFTIHHFENKFVTETRICKA
;
A
#
# COMPACT_ATOMS: atom_id res chain seq x y z
N MET A 1 38.02 -21.06 46.35
CA MET A 1 38.93 -20.02 46.88
C MET A 1 40.34 -20.60 46.89
N VAL A 2 41.20 -20.19 45.96
CA VAL A 2 42.63 -20.50 45.99
C VAL A 2 43.37 -19.24 46.43
N LYS A 3 44.31 -19.43 47.35
CA LYS A 3 44.92 -18.47 48.27
C LYS A 3 46.33 -18.06 47.78
N ILE A 4 46.66 -16.77 47.96
CA ILE A 4 47.98 -16.21 48.37
C ILE A 4 49.06 -16.19 47.24
N ALA A 5 49.93 -15.20 47.03
CA ALA A 5 50.43 -14.06 47.83
C ALA A 5 50.92 -12.91 46.93
N PHE A 6 50.95 -11.70 47.48
CA PHE A 6 51.79 -10.58 47.03
C PHE A 6 53.21 -10.71 47.59
N ASN A 7 54.22 -10.23 46.85
CA ASN A 7 55.45 -9.68 47.41
C ASN A 7 56.00 -8.58 46.50
N ALA A 8 56.20 -7.41 47.09
CA ALA A 8 56.97 -6.31 46.55
C ALA A 8 58.18 -6.10 47.47
N ALA A 9 59.39 -5.99 46.93
CA ALA A 9 60.51 -5.26 47.56
C ALA A 9 61.68 -5.05 46.59
N LEU A 10 61.88 -3.77 46.27
CA LEU A 10 63.14 -3.04 46.09
C LEU A 10 64.48 -3.80 46.24
N ALA A 11 65.37 -3.62 45.26
CA ALA A 11 66.82 -3.57 45.50
C ALA A 11 67.48 -2.61 44.49
N GLN A 12 68.01 -1.51 45.01
CA GLN A 12 68.90 -0.57 44.31
C GLN A 12 70.26 -1.22 44.03
N LYS A 13 70.93 -0.81 42.94
CA LYS A 13 72.39 -0.85 42.85
C LYS A 13 72.89 0.39 42.10
N ALA A 14 73.83 1.09 42.74
CA ALA A 14 74.48 2.30 42.28
C ALA A 14 75.95 2.05 41.88
N GLN A 15 76.54 3.08 41.26
CA GLN A 15 77.96 3.39 40.98
C GLN A 15 78.57 2.88 39.66
N GLY A 16 79.27 3.70 38.86
CA GLY A 16 79.66 5.11 39.05
C GLY A 16 80.52 5.72 37.92
N LYS A 17 80.73 7.05 38.03
CA LYS A 17 81.91 7.90 37.64
C LYS A 17 82.30 8.01 36.14
N GLU A 18 82.65 9.14 35.49
CA GLU A 18 83.32 10.43 35.82
C GLU A 18 82.91 11.58 34.85
N VAL A 19 83.23 12.83 35.23
CA VAL A 19 83.22 14.12 34.48
C VAL A 19 84.63 14.74 34.70
N PRO A 20 85.34 15.43 33.76
CA PRO A 20 85.01 16.74 33.14
C PRO A 20 85.44 16.85 31.64
N ALA A 21 85.13 17.86 30.82
CA ALA A 21 85.35 19.30 30.94
C ALA A 21 84.66 20.08 29.79
N ALA A 22 84.64 21.40 29.92
CA ALA A 22 83.89 22.41 29.16
C ALA A 22 84.36 22.69 27.72
N ALA A 23 83.42 23.11 26.86
CA ALA A 23 83.62 24.17 25.84
C ALA A 23 82.26 24.70 25.36
N VAL A 24 82.21 26.01 25.08
CA VAL A 24 81.05 26.89 24.88
C VAL A 24 81.03 27.41 23.42
N LYS A 25 79.83 27.83 22.93
CA LYS A 25 79.47 28.52 21.64
C LYS A 25 79.23 27.63 20.41
N ASP A 26 78.23 27.81 19.54
CA ASP A 26 77.21 28.85 19.30
C ASP A 26 76.05 28.24 18.45
N PRO A 27 74.91 28.95 18.24
CA PRO A 27 73.64 28.41 17.76
C PRO A 27 73.43 28.50 16.23
N GLU A 28 72.30 27.96 15.77
CA GLU A 28 71.66 28.23 14.47
C GLU A 28 72.07 27.34 13.28
N LEU A 29 71.31 26.25 13.07
CA LEU A 29 70.88 25.85 11.73
C LEU A 29 69.66 24.92 11.76
N ALA A 30 68.72 25.22 10.87
CA ALA A 30 67.69 24.33 10.33
C ALA A 30 66.49 23.98 11.25
N SER A 31 65.51 24.88 11.16
CA SER A 31 64.08 24.56 11.06
C SER A 31 63.76 23.16 10.52
N ALA A 32 63.09 22.35 11.34
CA ALA A 32 62.24 21.27 10.90
C ALA A 32 61.04 21.16 11.87
N PRO A 33 59.79 21.45 11.44
CA PRO A 33 58.64 21.06 12.23
C PRO A 33 58.44 19.56 12.03
N ALA A 34 58.83 18.77 13.03
CA ALA A 34 58.49 17.35 13.10
C ALA A 34 56.96 17.20 13.24
N GLY A 35 56.39 16.42 12.32
CA GLY A 35 54.97 16.40 12.00
C GLY A 35 54.01 16.03 13.13
N THR A 36 52.95 16.82 13.23
CA THR A 36 51.68 16.50 13.90
C THR A 36 50.68 15.91 12.89
N GLU A 37 51.02 14.79 12.23
CA GLU A 37 50.18 14.18 11.17
C GLU A 37 49.47 12.87 11.58
N GLY A 38 49.42 12.52 12.88
CA GLY A 38 48.86 11.23 13.33
C GLY A 38 47.44 11.25 13.92
N SER A 39 46.90 12.42 14.27
CA SER A 39 45.71 12.53 15.14
C SER A 39 44.42 12.89 14.39
N THR A 40 44.51 13.77 13.39
CA THR A 40 43.37 14.25 12.61
C THR A 40 42.77 13.17 11.70
N GLY A 41 43.62 12.37 11.04
CA GLY A 41 43.17 11.28 10.17
C GLY A 41 42.43 10.15 10.90
N ARG A 42 42.82 9.85 12.15
CA ARG A 42 42.16 8.82 12.97
C ARG A 42 40.77 9.24 13.43
N CYS A 43 40.60 10.51 13.78
CA CYS A 43 39.29 11.08 14.13
C CYS A 43 38.35 11.15 12.91
N LEU A 44 38.88 11.47 11.73
CA LEU A 44 38.10 11.50 10.49
C LEU A 44 37.61 10.11 10.08
N LEU A 45 38.45 9.08 10.22
CA LEU A 45 38.07 7.69 9.89
C LEU A 45 37.01 7.14 10.84
N THR A 46 37.08 7.45 12.13
CA THR A 46 36.04 7.04 13.09
C THR A 46 34.72 7.77 12.83
N LEU A 47 34.76 9.07 12.53
CA LEU A 47 33.56 9.84 12.15
C LEU A 47 32.90 9.31 10.87
N LEU A 48 33.70 8.99 9.84
CA LEU A 48 33.21 8.37 8.61
C LEU A 48 32.59 7.00 8.89
N GLY A 49 33.24 6.16 9.69
CA GLY A 49 32.70 4.85 10.07
C GLY A 49 31.34 4.95 10.79
N ILE A 50 31.22 5.88 11.73
CA ILE A 50 29.95 6.14 12.43
C ILE A 50 28.88 6.64 11.46
N ALA A 51 29.21 7.53 10.53
CA ALA A 51 28.28 8.02 9.53
C ALA A 51 27.77 6.90 8.60
N PHE A 52 28.63 5.96 8.20
CA PHE A 52 28.24 4.79 7.42
C PHE A 52 27.31 3.84 8.21
N ILE A 53 27.56 3.63 9.50
CA ILE A 53 26.70 2.80 10.34
C ILE A 53 25.33 3.47 10.53
N LEU A 54 25.29 4.78 10.80
CA LEU A 54 24.05 5.53 10.97
C LEU A 54 23.22 5.56 9.68
N SER A 55 23.86 5.79 8.53
CA SER A 55 23.15 5.74 7.24
C SER A 55 22.64 4.32 6.93
N GLY A 56 23.43 3.28 7.22
CA GLY A 56 22.99 1.88 7.11
C GLY A 56 21.78 1.57 7.99
N LEU A 57 21.76 2.06 9.24
CA LEU A 57 20.63 1.90 10.16
C LEU A 57 19.38 2.64 9.66
N ILE A 58 19.51 3.86 9.14
CA ILE A 58 18.37 4.63 8.62
C ILE A 58 17.80 3.96 7.37
N VAL A 59 18.64 3.58 6.41
CA VAL A 59 18.19 2.94 5.16
C VAL A 59 17.65 1.54 5.41
N GLY A 60 18.34 0.75 6.24
CA GLY A 60 17.88 -0.58 6.66
C GLY A 60 16.57 -0.50 7.43
N GLY A 61 16.46 0.44 8.37
CA GLY A 61 15.24 0.73 9.11
C GLY A 61 14.09 1.16 8.19
N ALA A 62 14.34 2.02 7.21
CA ALA A 62 13.33 2.44 6.23
C ALA A 62 12.89 1.29 5.31
N CYS A 63 13.81 0.43 4.87
CA CYS A 63 13.48 -0.76 4.08
C CYS A 63 12.64 -1.75 4.87
N LEU A 64 13.05 -2.05 6.12
CA LEU A 64 12.30 -2.92 7.02
C LEU A 64 10.94 -2.33 7.35
N TYR A 65 10.87 -1.04 7.66
CA TYR A 65 9.62 -0.33 7.91
C TYR A 65 8.68 -0.47 6.73
N ARG A 66 9.15 -0.21 5.50
CA ARG A 66 8.33 -0.34 4.29
C ARG A 66 7.91 -1.79 4.00
N TYR A 67 8.77 -2.75 4.30
CA TYR A 67 8.48 -4.18 4.10
C TYR A 67 7.44 -4.69 5.10
N PHE A 68 7.52 -4.23 6.35
CA PHE A 68 6.63 -4.66 7.43
C PHE A 68 5.40 -3.78 7.63
N THR A 69 5.34 -2.57 7.07
CA THR A 69 4.13 -1.75 7.13
C THR A 69 3.00 -2.51 6.45
N PRO A 70 1.99 -2.97 7.22
CA PRO A 70 0.88 -3.70 6.64
C PRO A 70 0.15 -2.76 5.68
N LYS A 71 -0.30 -3.33 4.56
CA LYS A 71 -1.27 -2.67 3.69
C LYS A 71 -2.46 -2.27 4.56
N ARG A 72 -2.90 -1.02 4.44
CA ARG A 72 -4.06 -0.54 5.20
C ARG A 72 -5.31 -1.21 4.63
N LEU A 73 -5.75 -2.25 5.32
CA LEU A 73 -7.00 -2.94 5.06
C LEU A 73 -8.09 -2.28 5.91
N TYR A 74 -9.12 -1.81 5.24
CA TYR A 74 -10.29 -1.21 5.86
C TYR A 74 -11.45 -2.17 5.77
N HIS A 75 -12.23 -2.30 6.84
CA HIS A 75 -13.44 -3.09 6.86
C HIS A 75 -14.62 -2.15 7.05
N GLY A 76 -15.62 -2.25 6.17
CA GLY A 76 -16.81 -1.41 6.21
C GLY A 76 -18.08 -2.25 6.07
N ALA A 77 -19.15 -1.77 6.68
CA ALA A 77 -20.48 -2.33 6.51
C ALA A 77 -21.50 -1.22 6.29
N MET A 78 -22.33 -1.35 5.25
CA MET A 78 -23.42 -0.43 4.97
C MET A 78 -24.75 -1.16 4.90
N GLN A 79 -25.76 -0.61 5.57
CA GLN A 79 -27.14 -1.01 5.39
C GLN A 79 -27.80 -0.14 4.34
N PHE A 80 -28.66 -0.71 3.50
CA PHE A 80 -29.31 0.05 2.44
C PHE A 80 -30.79 -0.28 2.29
N SER A 81 -31.53 0.70 1.77
CA SER A 81 -32.94 0.54 1.40
C SER A 81 -33.07 0.50 -0.12
N ASP A 82 -33.82 -0.50 -0.62
CA ASP A 82 -34.20 -0.58 -2.03
C ASP A 82 -35.61 0.00 -2.19
N MET A 83 -35.66 1.24 -2.69
CA MET A 83 -36.91 1.98 -2.89
C MET A 83 -37.69 1.54 -4.13
N SER A 84 -37.11 0.67 -4.97
CA SER A 84 -37.69 0.31 -6.27
C SER A 84 -38.47 -1.00 -6.25
N THR A 85 -38.10 -1.91 -5.34
CA THR A 85 -38.99 -2.99 -4.95
C THR A 85 -40.03 -2.39 -4.00
N GLY A 86 -41.24 -2.12 -4.49
CA GLY A 86 -42.39 -1.76 -3.64
C GLY A 86 -42.83 -2.87 -2.68
N ALA A 87 -41.93 -3.80 -2.35
CA ALA A 87 -42.10 -4.79 -1.32
C ALA A 87 -42.03 -4.08 0.02
N GLU A 88 -43.11 -4.21 0.80
CA GLU A 88 -43.12 -3.93 2.24
C GLU A 88 -41.95 -4.73 2.86
N SER A 89 -40.81 -4.07 3.02
CA SER A 89 -39.65 -4.64 3.67
C SER A 89 -40.09 -4.99 5.09
N GLN A 90 -40.14 -6.28 5.43
CA GLN A 90 -40.39 -6.71 6.80
C GLN A 90 -39.48 -5.89 7.72
N PRO A 91 -40.03 -5.18 8.72
CA PRO A 91 -39.34 -4.09 9.42
C PRO A 91 -38.12 -4.53 10.25
N TYR A 92 -37.77 -5.82 10.21
CA TYR A 92 -36.79 -6.44 11.09
C TYR A 92 -35.42 -6.71 10.42
N TYR A 93 -35.28 -6.61 9.10
CA TYR A 93 -33.99 -6.82 8.43
C TYR A 93 -33.77 -5.87 7.25
N LEU A 94 -32.91 -4.85 7.43
CA LEU A 94 -32.35 -4.12 6.29
C LEU A 94 -31.19 -4.93 5.68
N PRO A 95 -31.14 -5.03 4.33
CA PRO A 95 -29.98 -5.57 3.63
C PRO A 95 -28.69 -4.84 4.04
N GLN A 96 -27.62 -5.61 4.22
CA GLN A 96 -26.30 -5.12 4.59
C GLN A 96 -25.26 -5.65 3.60
N VAL A 97 -24.33 -4.79 3.18
CA VAL A 97 -23.14 -5.13 2.39
C VAL A 97 -21.92 -4.95 3.28
N GLU A 98 -21.04 -5.93 3.30
CA GLU A 98 -19.78 -5.94 4.05
C GLU A 98 -18.62 -6.07 3.06
N GLU A 99 -17.62 -5.20 3.19
CA GLU A 99 -16.49 -5.14 2.27
C GLU A 99 -15.17 -4.92 2.99
N GLU A 100 -14.14 -5.56 2.45
CA GLU A 100 -12.75 -5.29 2.80
C GLU A 100 -12.08 -4.52 1.67
N VAL A 101 -11.49 -3.38 1.99
CA VAL A 101 -10.89 -2.47 1.00
C VAL A 101 -9.44 -2.19 1.34
N GLU A 102 -8.56 -2.46 0.38
CA GLU A 102 -7.16 -2.02 0.41
C GLU A 102 -7.06 -0.67 -0.31
N ILE A 103 -6.76 0.41 0.42
CA ILE A 103 -6.67 1.76 -0.16
C ILE A 103 -5.23 2.25 -0.17
N SER A 104 -4.81 2.88 -1.26
CA SER A 104 -3.54 3.60 -1.43
C SER A 104 -3.75 4.89 -2.20
N ASP A 105 -2.72 5.73 -2.30
CA ASP A 105 -2.83 7.06 -2.93
C ASP A 105 -3.24 7.03 -4.42
N SER A 106 -2.99 5.93 -5.12
CA SER A 106 -3.24 5.79 -6.56
C SER A 106 -4.17 4.63 -6.94
N MET A 107 -4.55 3.79 -5.97
CA MET A 107 -5.42 2.63 -6.23
C MET A 107 -6.29 2.31 -5.02
N ALA A 108 -7.42 1.67 -5.27
CA ALA A 108 -8.22 1.00 -4.25
C ALA A 108 -8.65 -0.38 -4.76
N VAL A 109 -8.59 -1.39 -3.90
CA VAL A 109 -9.06 -2.76 -4.19
C VAL A 109 -10.17 -3.13 -3.21
N ILE A 110 -11.37 -3.34 -3.72
CA ILE A 110 -12.54 -3.78 -2.97
C ILE A 110 -12.66 -5.30 -3.15
N SER A 111 -12.78 -6.00 -2.03
CA SER A 111 -13.01 -7.44 -1.98
C SER A 111 -14.48 -7.70 -1.66
N VAL A 112 -15.24 -8.13 -2.66
CA VAL A 112 -16.65 -8.48 -2.51
C VAL A 112 -16.75 -9.96 -2.15
N PRO A 113 -17.15 -10.29 -0.90
CA PRO A 113 -17.23 -11.68 -0.46
C PRO A 113 -18.37 -12.43 -1.18
N PRO A 114 -18.33 -13.78 -1.22
CA PRO A 114 -19.47 -14.57 -1.65
C PRO A 114 -20.72 -14.21 -0.82
N PRO A 115 -21.88 -14.01 -1.45
CA PRO A 115 -23.03 -13.56 -0.71
C PRO A 115 -23.54 -14.64 0.25
N ARG A 116 -23.96 -14.22 1.44
CA ARG A 116 -24.50 -15.13 2.44
C ARG A 116 -26.01 -15.37 2.30
N PHE A 117 -26.76 -14.35 1.89
CA PHE A 117 -28.23 -14.36 1.98
C PHE A 117 -28.96 -13.86 0.72
N ARG A 118 -28.30 -13.10 -0.17
CA ARG A 118 -28.91 -12.55 -1.39
C ARG A 118 -28.16 -13.02 -2.64
N PRO A 119 -28.79 -13.04 -3.82
CA PRO A 119 -28.05 -13.24 -5.07
C PRO A 119 -27.00 -12.13 -5.23
N GLY A 120 -25.79 -12.52 -5.63
CA GLY A 120 -24.65 -11.62 -5.80
C GLY A 120 -23.42 -12.41 -6.22
N ASP A 121 -22.60 -11.85 -7.09
CA ASP A 121 -21.43 -12.53 -7.62
C ASP A 121 -20.17 -12.05 -6.90
N PRO A 122 -19.34 -12.96 -6.35
CA PRO A 122 -18.10 -12.59 -5.68
C PRO A 122 -17.10 -12.02 -6.68
N ALA A 123 -16.48 -10.90 -6.32
CA ALA A 123 -15.59 -10.18 -7.22
C ALA A 123 -14.48 -9.41 -6.48
N TYR A 124 -13.40 -9.12 -7.21
CA TYR A 124 -12.49 -8.03 -6.84
C TYR A 124 -12.75 -6.83 -7.74
N ILE A 125 -12.87 -5.64 -7.14
CA ILE A 125 -13.00 -4.38 -7.88
C ILE A 125 -11.74 -3.57 -7.64
N LEU A 126 -11.00 -3.26 -8.70
CA LEU A 126 -9.78 -2.48 -8.65
C LEU A 126 -10.00 -1.14 -9.35
N HIS A 127 -9.87 -0.05 -8.60
CA HIS A 127 -9.79 1.30 -9.14
C HIS A 127 -8.34 1.72 -9.32
N ASP A 128 -7.98 2.10 -10.53
CA ASP A 128 -6.75 2.84 -10.84
C ASP A 128 -7.12 4.31 -11.02
N PHE A 129 -6.91 5.12 -9.98
CA PHE A 129 -7.25 6.54 -9.97
C PHE A 129 -6.34 7.36 -10.89
N HIS A 130 -5.12 6.88 -11.13
CA HIS A 130 -4.16 7.56 -12.00
C HIS A 130 -4.54 7.40 -13.48
N ARG A 131 -4.88 6.18 -13.90
CA ARG A 131 -5.34 5.88 -15.27
C ARG A 131 -6.82 6.13 -15.48
N LYS A 132 -7.59 6.37 -14.41
CA LYS A 132 -9.05 6.52 -14.41
C LYS A 132 -9.73 5.30 -15.03
N MET A 133 -9.35 4.11 -14.57
CA MET A 133 -9.89 2.85 -15.03
C MET A 133 -10.34 2.00 -13.84
N THR A 134 -11.43 1.26 -14.01
CA THR A 134 -11.89 0.25 -13.05
C THR A 134 -11.81 -1.13 -13.71
N ALA A 135 -11.35 -2.12 -12.96
CA ALA A 135 -11.38 -3.52 -13.36
C ALA A 135 -12.18 -4.34 -12.35
N TYR A 136 -13.18 -5.05 -12.84
CA TYR A 136 -13.96 -6.04 -12.11
C TYR A 136 -13.41 -7.41 -12.45
N LEU A 137 -12.96 -8.17 -11.46
CA LEU A 137 -12.57 -9.56 -11.61
C LEU A 137 -13.65 -10.44 -10.97
N ASP A 138 -14.42 -11.10 -11.82
CA ASP A 138 -15.38 -12.11 -11.41
C ASP A 138 -14.63 -13.38 -10.94
N LEU A 139 -14.90 -13.83 -9.72
CA LEU A 139 -14.23 -14.99 -9.12
C LEU A 139 -14.83 -16.33 -9.58
N THR A 140 -16.09 -16.33 -10.01
CA THR A 140 -16.82 -17.49 -10.53
C THR A 140 -16.40 -17.79 -11.97
N LEU A 141 -16.48 -16.78 -12.84
CA LEU A 141 -16.14 -16.87 -14.27
C LEU A 141 -14.64 -16.74 -14.54
N ARG A 142 -13.85 -16.32 -13.55
CA ARG A 142 -12.41 -16.00 -13.68
C ARG A 142 -12.13 -15.05 -14.85
N THR A 143 -13.04 -14.10 -15.07
CA THR A 143 -13.01 -13.15 -16.18
C THR A 143 -12.85 -11.73 -15.63
N CYS A 144 -11.99 -10.95 -16.29
CA CYS A 144 -11.83 -9.54 -16.01
C CYS A 144 -12.69 -8.69 -16.94
N PHE A 145 -13.32 -7.68 -16.38
CA PHE A 145 -14.11 -6.71 -17.10
C PHE A 145 -13.61 -5.31 -16.78
N VAL A 146 -13.38 -4.49 -17.79
CA VAL A 146 -12.68 -3.22 -17.65
C VAL A 146 -13.50 -2.08 -18.23
N ILE A 147 -13.60 -0.98 -17.48
CA ILE A 147 -14.38 0.20 -17.83
C ILE A 147 -13.66 1.49 -17.39
N PRO A 148 -13.86 2.63 -18.08
CA PRO A 148 -13.42 3.93 -17.57
C PRO A 148 -14.07 4.25 -16.21
N LEU A 149 -13.23 4.68 -15.26
CA LEU A 149 -13.64 5.08 -13.92
C LEU A 149 -14.56 6.29 -13.98
N ASN A 150 -15.69 6.22 -13.29
CA ASN A 150 -16.58 7.36 -13.15
C ASN A 150 -16.24 8.16 -11.89
N THR A 151 -15.41 9.18 -12.04
CA THR A 151 -14.92 9.99 -10.92
C THR A 151 -15.99 10.86 -10.25
N SER A 152 -17.20 10.98 -10.81
CA SER A 152 -18.31 11.64 -10.13
C SER A 152 -19.08 10.71 -9.19
N VAL A 153 -18.93 9.39 -9.38
CA VAL A 153 -19.61 8.36 -8.58
C VAL A 153 -18.65 7.74 -7.58
N VAL A 154 -17.42 7.44 -7.99
CA VAL A 154 -16.40 6.83 -7.12
C VAL A 154 -15.70 7.91 -6.32
N LEU A 155 -15.70 7.78 -4.99
CA LEU A 155 -14.99 8.70 -4.12
C LEU A 155 -13.46 8.62 -4.35
N PRO A 156 -12.74 9.74 -4.24
CA PRO A 156 -11.28 9.72 -4.31
C PRO A 156 -10.66 9.00 -3.09
N PRO A 157 -9.38 8.58 -3.15
CA PRO A 157 -8.75 7.77 -2.12
C PRO A 157 -8.86 8.32 -0.68
N GLN A 158 -8.69 9.64 -0.49
CA GLN A 158 -8.77 10.26 0.83
C GLN A 158 -10.20 10.20 1.38
N ASP A 159 -11.19 10.53 0.55
CA ASP A 159 -12.61 10.47 0.94
C ASP A 159 -13.07 9.03 1.19
N LEU A 160 -12.52 8.04 0.48
CA LEU A 160 -12.74 6.62 0.78
C LEU A 160 -12.17 6.26 2.16
N ILE A 161 -10.95 6.69 2.48
CA ILE A 161 -10.34 6.46 3.81
C ILE A 161 -11.23 7.06 4.91
N ASP A 162 -11.71 8.29 4.71
CA ASP A 162 -12.59 8.96 5.67
C ASP A 162 -13.93 8.23 5.82
N LEU A 163 -14.53 7.79 4.71
CA LEU A 163 -15.76 7.00 4.71
C LEU A 163 -15.57 5.71 5.52
N PHE A 164 -14.57 4.90 5.18
CA PHE A 164 -14.32 3.64 5.87
C PHE A 164 -13.96 3.85 7.36
N SER A 165 -13.29 4.95 7.69
CA SER A 165 -13.02 5.31 9.08
C SER A 165 -14.32 5.60 9.86
N GLN A 166 -15.31 6.22 9.22
CA GLN A 166 -16.65 6.44 9.81
C GLN A 166 -17.43 5.13 9.96
N LEU A 167 -17.37 4.26 8.95
CA LEU A 167 -18.04 2.95 8.96
C LEU A 167 -17.56 2.02 10.09
N MET A 168 -16.31 2.18 10.56
CA MET A 168 -15.81 1.40 11.68
C MET A 168 -16.48 1.76 13.01
N SER A 169 -17.01 2.97 13.14
CA SER A 169 -17.58 3.47 14.40
C SER A 169 -19.10 3.43 14.44
N ASP A 170 -19.77 3.46 13.29
CA ASP A 170 -21.20 3.75 13.24
C ASP A 170 -21.94 2.93 12.18
N SER A 171 -23.21 2.63 12.44
CA SER A 171 -24.05 1.92 11.48
C SER A 171 -24.54 2.89 10.39
N TYR A 172 -24.03 2.76 9.18
CA TYR A 172 -24.36 3.65 8.07
C TYR A 172 -25.57 3.13 7.29
N ARG A 173 -26.62 3.95 7.17
CA ARG A 173 -27.84 3.63 6.40
C ARG A 173 -27.89 4.47 5.12
N SER A 174 -28.01 3.82 3.99
CA SER A 174 -28.02 4.45 2.67
C SER A 174 -29.12 3.91 1.76
N TYR A 175 -29.05 4.27 0.48
CA TYR A 175 -29.96 3.82 -0.57
C TYR A 175 -29.22 3.00 -1.62
N LEU A 176 -29.96 2.23 -2.42
CA LEU A 176 -29.41 1.47 -3.54
C LEU A 176 -29.37 2.30 -4.81
N VAL A 177 -28.21 2.32 -5.48
CA VAL A 177 -28.03 2.84 -6.84
C VAL A 177 -27.73 1.68 -7.78
N ARG A 178 -28.32 1.68 -8.98
CA ARG A 178 -28.06 0.64 -9.99
C ARG A 178 -27.21 1.19 -11.12
N GLU A 179 -26.22 0.39 -11.53
CA GLU A 179 -25.42 0.65 -12.72
C GLU A 179 -25.52 -0.55 -13.68
N ASP A 180 -26.09 -0.31 -14.86
CA ASP A 180 -26.18 -1.32 -15.92
C ASP A 180 -25.01 -1.20 -16.90
N LEU A 181 -24.20 -2.25 -16.96
CA LEU A 181 -23.04 -2.38 -17.83
C LEU A 181 -23.25 -3.49 -18.86
N VAL A 182 -22.72 -3.28 -20.06
CA VAL A 182 -22.80 -4.23 -21.16
C VAL A 182 -21.39 -4.55 -21.64
N VAL A 183 -21.08 -5.84 -21.76
CA VAL A 183 -19.80 -6.33 -22.28
C VAL A 183 -19.71 -6.05 -23.77
N THR A 184 -18.62 -5.46 -24.24
CA THR A 184 -18.43 -5.07 -25.64
C THR A 184 -17.38 -5.94 -26.34
N GLU A 185 -16.12 -5.53 -26.29
CA GLU A 185 -15.02 -6.17 -27.03
C GLU A 185 -14.05 -6.92 -26.11
N ARG A 186 -13.39 -7.95 -26.65
CA ARG A 186 -12.31 -8.66 -25.94
C ARG A 186 -11.01 -7.88 -26.05
N ILE A 187 -10.31 -7.73 -24.94
CA ILE A 187 -9.01 -7.05 -24.87
C ILE A 187 -7.91 -8.11 -24.87
N SER A 188 -7.07 -8.10 -25.92
CA SER A 188 -5.93 -9.01 -26.04
C SER A 188 -4.64 -8.44 -25.44
N ASP A 189 -4.36 -7.14 -25.64
CA ASP A 189 -3.22 -6.46 -25.04
C ASP A 189 -3.60 -5.74 -23.74
N LEU A 190 -3.08 -6.23 -22.62
CA LEU A 190 -3.31 -5.65 -21.29
C LEU A 190 -2.34 -4.51 -20.95
N LYS A 191 -1.29 -4.27 -21.76
CA LYS A 191 -0.29 -3.21 -21.48
C LYS A 191 -0.91 -1.81 -21.33
N PRO A 192 -1.89 -1.39 -22.16
CA PRO A 192 -2.48 -0.05 -22.05
C PRO A 192 -3.27 0.16 -20.75
N LEU A 193 -3.73 -0.92 -20.11
CA LEU A 193 -4.58 -0.88 -18.92
C LEU A 193 -3.83 -0.46 -17.65
N GLY A 194 -2.49 -0.49 -17.67
CA GLY A 194 -1.66 -0.16 -16.53
C GLY A 194 -1.19 -1.36 -15.72
N SER A 195 -0.23 -1.11 -14.84
CA SER A 195 0.46 -2.16 -14.07
C SER A 195 -0.46 -2.85 -13.07
N TYR A 196 -1.36 -2.09 -12.41
CA TYR A 196 -2.28 -2.63 -11.42
C TYR A 196 -3.30 -3.58 -12.07
N ILE A 197 -4.05 -3.10 -13.07
CA ILE A 197 -5.06 -3.90 -13.78
C ILE A 197 -4.42 -5.08 -14.50
N ARG A 198 -3.26 -4.89 -15.16
CA ARG A 198 -2.54 -5.99 -15.80
C ARG A 198 -2.17 -7.09 -14.80
N ARG A 199 -1.74 -6.74 -13.59
CA ARG A 199 -1.38 -7.73 -12.56
C ARG A 199 -2.60 -8.51 -12.08
N LEU A 200 -3.76 -7.87 -11.97
CA LEU A 200 -5.01 -8.51 -11.59
C LEU A 200 -5.54 -9.47 -12.68
N CYS A 201 -5.43 -9.06 -13.95
CA CYS A 201 -6.09 -9.73 -15.07
C CYS A 201 -5.17 -10.65 -15.89
N VAL A 202 -3.88 -10.73 -15.59
CA VAL A 202 -2.98 -11.64 -16.30
C VAL A 202 -3.45 -13.09 -16.16
N GLY A 203 -3.47 -13.82 -17.28
CA GLY A 203 -3.93 -15.22 -17.33
C GLY A 203 -5.45 -15.41 -17.26
N LYS A 204 -6.22 -14.33 -17.43
CA LYS A 204 -7.68 -14.34 -17.44
C LYS A 204 -8.22 -13.73 -18.72
N ASP A 205 -9.41 -14.16 -19.14
CA ASP A 205 -10.11 -13.48 -20.22
C ASP A 205 -10.47 -12.06 -19.79
N THR A 206 -10.19 -11.08 -20.65
CA THR A 206 -10.43 -9.67 -20.34
C THR A 206 -11.33 -9.05 -21.39
N TYR A 207 -12.39 -8.39 -20.96
CA TYR A 207 -13.35 -7.72 -21.83
C TYR A 207 -13.52 -6.25 -21.44
N ARG A 208 -13.80 -5.41 -22.42
CA ARG A 208 -14.24 -4.04 -22.21
C ARG A 208 -15.74 -4.03 -21.91
N MET A 209 -16.17 -3.07 -21.11
CA MET A 209 -17.58 -2.78 -20.86
C MET A 209 -17.90 -1.33 -21.19
N GLU A 210 -19.16 -1.09 -21.50
CA GLU A 210 -19.73 0.25 -21.59
C GLU A 210 -21.01 0.35 -20.77
N ARG A 211 -21.33 1.57 -20.31
CA ARG A 211 -22.59 1.85 -19.64
C ARG A 211 -23.73 1.72 -20.64
N ARG A 212 -24.78 0.99 -20.29
CA ARG A 212 -25.94 0.79 -21.17
C ARG A 212 -26.54 2.11 -21.66
N ALA A 213 -26.57 3.13 -20.79
CA ALA A 213 -27.06 4.47 -21.12
C ALA A 213 -26.30 5.18 -22.25
N ASN A 214 -25.04 4.80 -22.50
CA ASN A 214 -24.21 5.39 -23.55
C ASN A 214 -24.36 4.68 -24.89
N LEU A 215 -24.94 3.48 -24.92
CA LEU A 215 -25.05 2.67 -26.13
C LEU A 215 -26.24 3.14 -27.00
N PRO A 216 -26.12 3.07 -28.34
CA PRO A 216 -27.23 3.31 -29.25
C PRO A 216 -28.39 2.36 -28.95
N GLY A 217 -29.56 2.90 -28.59
CA GLY A 217 -30.70 2.09 -28.17
C GLY A 217 -30.69 1.65 -26.71
N GLY A 218 -29.84 2.25 -25.85
CA GLY A 218 -29.77 1.95 -24.41
C GLY A 218 -31.09 2.11 -23.64
N ASN A 219 -32.02 2.93 -24.17
CA ASN A 219 -33.38 3.08 -23.62
C ASN A 219 -34.33 1.93 -23.98
N ILE A 220 -33.91 1.02 -24.86
CA ILE A 220 -34.68 -0.14 -25.30
C ILE A 220 -34.19 -1.35 -24.50
N GLN A 221 -34.89 -1.66 -23.40
CA GLN A 221 -34.69 -2.93 -22.71
C GLN A 221 -35.21 -4.08 -23.61
N LYS A 222 -34.29 -4.89 -24.14
CA LYS A 222 -34.67 -6.16 -24.78
C LYS A 222 -35.35 -7.05 -23.73
N ARG A 223 -36.44 -7.70 -24.11
CA ARG A 223 -37.18 -8.66 -23.25
C ARG A 223 -36.48 -10.02 -23.10
N SER A 224 -35.24 -10.17 -23.59
CA SER A 224 -34.45 -11.38 -23.38
C SER A 224 -33.98 -11.45 -21.93
N ALA A 225 -33.92 -12.66 -21.37
CA ALA A 225 -33.14 -12.90 -20.17
C ALA A 225 -31.67 -12.73 -20.53
N ASP A 226 -31.18 -11.49 -20.46
CA ASP A 226 -29.76 -11.21 -20.61
C ASP A 226 -29.02 -11.99 -19.51
N ASP A 227 -28.03 -12.80 -19.90
CA ASP A 227 -27.12 -13.49 -18.99
C ASP A 227 -26.24 -12.43 -18.32
N CYS A 228 -26.71 -11.97 -17.15
CA CYS A 228 -26.07 -10.93 -16.38
C CYS A 228 -25.70 -11.45 -15.00
N PHE A 229 -24.57 -10.97 -14.52
CA PHE A 229 -24.13 -11.16 -13.14
C PHE A 229 -24.24 -9.82 -12.40
N THR A 230 -24.43 -9.89 -11.09
CA THR A 230 -24.76 -8.73 -10.24
C THR A 230 -23.83 -8.66 -9.06
N ILE A 231 -23.16 -7.52 -8.91
CA ILE A 231 -22.21 -7.29 -7.81
C ILE A 231 -22.78 -6.17 -6.94
N HIS A 232 -22.92 -6.43 -5.65
CA HIS A 232 -23.26 -5.41 -4.66
C HIS A 232 -21.98 -4.93 -3.98
N HIS A 233 -21.72 -3.62 -4.07
CA HIS A 233 -20.55 -3.00 -3.47
C HIS A 233 -20.82 -1.55 -3.06
N PHE A 234 -19.89 -0.88 -2.37
CA PHE A 234 -20.01 0.55 -2.12
C PHE A 234 -18.68 1.30 -2.35
N GLU A 235 -18.71 2.11 -3.41
CA GLU A 235 -17.62 3.02 -3.82
C GLU A 235 -17.89 4.48 -3.39
N ASN A 236 -19.00 4.71 -2.65
CA ASN A 236 -19.48 5.99 -2.16
C ASN A 236 -20.34 5.80 -0.90
N LYS A 237 -20.97 6.88 -0.42
CA LYS A 237 -21.96 6.93 0.68
C LYS A 237 -23.28 6.21 0.38
N PHE A 238 -23.33 5.39 -0.66
CA PHE A 238 -24.49 4.60 -1.06
C PHE A 238 -24.02 3.25 -1.60
N VAL A 239 -24.90 2.25 -1.49
CA VAL A 239 -24.64 0.93 -2.05
C VAL A 239 -24.95 0.95 -3.55
N THR A 240 -24.05 0.37 -4.34
CA THR A 240 -24.18 0.23 -5.78
C THR A 240 -24.42 -1.24 -6.13
N GLU A 241 -25.46 -1.50 -6.91
CA GLU A 241 -25.67 -2.77 -7.60
C GLU A 241 -25.18 -2.60 -9.04
N THR A 242 -24.03 -3.19 -9.34
CA THR A 242 -23.47 -3.21 -10.69
C THR A 242 -23.93 -4.48 -11.38
N ARG A 243 -24.74 -4.32 -12.43
CA ARG A 243 -25.24 -5.42 -13.26
C ARG A 243 -24.46 -5.45 -14.57
N ILE A 244 -23.72 -6.52 -14.80
CA ILE A 244 -22.91 -6.68 -16.02
C ILE A 244 -23.56 -7.75 -16.89
N CYS A 245 -24.00 -7.36 -18.08
CA CYS A 245 -24.69 -8.23 -19.03
C CYS A 245 -23.83 -8.52 -20.26
N LYS A 246 -23.91 -9.75 -20.77
CA LYS A 246 -23.40 -10.07 -22.11
C LYS A 246 -24.22 -9.34 -23.18
N ALA A 247 -23.56 -8.85 -24.23
CA ALA A 247 -24.20 -8.22 -25.39
C ALA A 247 -24.92 -9.23 -26.30
#